data_AF-A0A2M8XZM1-F1
#
_entry.id   AF-A0A2M8XZM1-F1
#
_cell.length_a   1.000
_cell.length_b   1.000
_cell.length_c   1.000
_cell.angle_alpha   90.00
_cell.angle_beta   90.00
_cell.angle_gamma   90.00
#
_symmetry.space_group_name_H-M   'P 1'
#
loop_
_entity.id
_entity.type
_entity.pdbx_description
1 polymer ?
#
loop_
_entity_poly.entity_id
_entity_poly.type
_entity_poly.pdbx_seq_one_letter_code
_entity_poly.pdbx_strand_id
1 'polypeptide(L)'
;MKKYKFYKKIEPVYFDSKEFICYLFFPIMLASCISYPILYLLDVKATIIFNVILALVANFFYNGLKNATPNGSNGNNGNNSLGVLSIFFEIIYYFSTFLTVFIVLFITDFGFYLLVVYQKTNQFNPLYFYLWLFTLFGLPVLYFAIKISNYYYIKWRQAVAYVTLILDVKHDLELICCVDNIQFVNTLNRKSSNFKINNYLDYYSPQTIEVMDKIYYTNKAVFRELVQIPFDTDMLLITWFSFVEDKCYSAEIPFPFKKLKIEQEKYPESKLRMLRGKETKPLLLHIYLNGGIKLFNKEGVLLIDSANNKEVPISKEDKEIKLLRFRHRLIFSGKTEDLPEIFNEIKTSGRIEARLSRTKQT
;
A
#
# COMPACT_ATOMS: atom_id res chain seq x y z
N MET A 1 14.74 -21.83 -2.26
CA MET A 1 14.64 -20.50 -1.62
C MET A 1 13.89 -20.61 -0.29
N LYS A 2 14.47 -20.16 0.82
CA LYS A 2 13.81 -20.19 2.14
C LYS A 2 12.72 -19.09 2.17
N LYS A 3 11.49 -19.43 2.57
CA LYS A 3 10.31 -18.54 2.53
C LYS A 3 10.31 -17.57 3.72
N TYR A 4 10.63 -16.30 3.48
CA TYR A 4 10.55 -15.22 4.47
C TYR A 4 9.15 -14.61 4.53
N LYS A 5 8.73 -14.17 5.72
CA LYS A 5 7.49 -13.41 5.91
C LYS A 5 7.80 -11.92 5.86
N PHE A 6 7.35 -11.26 4.78
CA PHE A 6 7.51 -9.83 4.61
C PHE A 6 6.52 -9.04 5.46
N TYR A 7 6.97 -7.90 5.97
CA TYR A 7 6.05 -6.90 6.52
C TYR A 7 5.05 -6.46 5.43
N LYS A 8 3.75 -6.44 5.78
CA LYS A 8 2.68 -5.94 4.92
C LYS A 8 1.94 -4.85 5.65
N LYS A 9 1.96 -3.62 5.11
CA LYS A 9 1.13 -2.52 5.63
C LYS A 9 -0.34 -2.90 5.47
N ILE A 10 -1.12 -2.69 6.53
CA ILE A 10 -2.56 -2.97 6.54
C ILE A 10 -3.28 -1.66 6.71
N GLU A 11 -4.23 -1.43 5.82
CA GLU A 11 -5.12 -0.27 5.82
C GLU A 11 -6.24 -0.45 6.84
N PRO A 12 -6.69 0.63 7.49
CA PRO A 12 -7.84 0.57 8.38
C PRO A 12 -9.05 -0.01 7.63
N VAL A 13 -9.90 -0.73 8.36
CA VAL A 13 -11.19 -1.16 7.81
C VAL A 13 -11.99 0.09 7.50
N TYR A 14 -12.19 0.36 6.21
CA TYR A 14 -13.01 1.48 5.78
C TYR A 14 -14.47 1.22 6.17
N PHE A 15 -14.99 2.05 7.05
CA PHE A 15 -16.40 2.09 7.40
C PHE A 15 -16.79 3.56 7.53
N ASP A 16 -17.34 4.12 6.45
CA ASP A 16 -18.04 5.39 6.53
C ASP A 16 -19.51 5.11 6.86
N SER A 17 -19.90 5.45 8.09
CA SER A 17 -21.29 5.31 8.54
C SER A 17 -22.25 6.11 7.67
N LYS A 18 -21.84 7.25 7.12
CA LYS A 18 -22.69 8.08 6.27
C LYS A 18 -22.96 7.40 4.94
N GLU A 19 -21.90 6.90 4.28
CA GLU A 19 -22.05 6.17 3.02
C GLU A 19 -22.87 4.90 3.21
N PHE A 20 -22.63 4.15 4.29
CA PHE A 20 -23.40 2.95 4.59
C PHE A 20 -24.90 3.24 4.80
N ILE A 21 -25.22 4.27 5.58
CA ILE A 21 -26.62 4.66 5.83
C ILE A 21 -27.28 5.19 4.55
N CYS A 22 -26.64 6.11 3.85
CA CYS A 22 -27.23 6.79 2.69
C CYS A 22 -27.35 5.89 1.46
N TYR A 23 -26.35 5.04 1.18
CA TYR A 23 -26.31 4.27 -0.06
C TYR A 23 -26.85 2.85 0.06
N LEU A 24 -26.83 2.26 1.27
CA LEU A 24 -27.32 0.90 1.48
C LEU A 24 -28.62 0.89 2.28
N PHE A 25 -28.64 1.50 3.47
CA PHE A 25 -29.77 1.36 4.38
C PHE A 25 -31.01 2.14 3.91
N PHE A 26 -30.83 3.40 3.52
CA PHE A 26 -31.94 4.28 3.13
C PHE A 26 -32.74 3.79 1.92
N PRO A 27 -32.11 3.33 0.81
CA PRO A 27 -32.86 2.81 -0.34
C PRO A 27 -33.64 1.54 -0.01
N ILE A 28 -33.06 0.64 0.79
CA ILE A 28 -33.73 -0.59 1.24
C ILE A 28 -34.92 -0.24 2.14
N MET A 29 -34.73 0.69 3.08
CA MET A 29 -35.81 1.14 3.96
C MET A 29 -36.96 1.77 3.16
N LEU A 30 -36.64 2.62 2.18
CA LEU A 30 -37.64 3.27 1.33
C LEU A 30 -38.41 2.25 0.47
N ALA A 31 -37.70 1.27 -0.11
CA ALA A 31 -38.32 0.17 -0.83
C ALA A 31 -39.29 -0.59 0.07
N SER A 32 -38.88 -0.95 1.28
CA SER A 32 -39.72 -1.66 2.23
C SER A 32 -40.91 -0.87 2.76
N CYS A 33 -40.77 0.45 2.93
CA CYS A 33 -41.91 1.31 3.27
C CYS A 33 -43.01 1.27 2.19
N ILE A 34 -42.64 1.04 0.93
CA ILE A 34 -43.57 0.89 -0.20
C ILE A 34 -44.06 -0.56 -0.31
N SER A 35 -43.20 -1.56 -0.10
CA SER A 35 -43.56 -2.98 -0.11
C SER A 35 -44.59 -3.32 0.96
N TYR A 36 -44.50 -2.71 2.15
CA TYR A 36 -45.41 -2.98 3.26
C TYR A 36 -46.91 -2.78 2.95
N PRO A 37 -47.37 -1.60 2.46
CA PRO A 37 -48.77 -1.41 2.11
C PRO A 37 -49.21 -2.29 0.93
N ILE A 38 -48.31 -2.57 -0.03
CA ILE A 38 -48.59 -3.51 -1.14
C ILE A 38 -48.84 -4.91 -0.57
N LEU A 39 -47.99 -5.37 0.35
CA LEU A 39 -48.12 -6.68 0.96
C LEU A 39 -49.37 -6.78 1.87
N TYR A 40 -49.72 -5.69 2.56
CA TYR A 40 -50.92 -5.63 3.38
C TYR A 40 -52.21 -5.68 2.54
N LEU A 41 -52.29 -4.90 1.46
CA LEU A 41 -53.52 -4.74 0.66
C LEU A 41 -53.65 -5.76 -0.48
N LEU A 42 -52.56 -6.05 -1.19
CA LEU A 42 -52.53 -6.81 -2.45
C LEU A 42 -51.82 -8.17 -2.34
N ASP A 43 -51.40 -8.55 -1.13
CA ASP A 43 -50.80 -9.85 -0.79
C ASP A 43 -49.38 -10.09 -1.38
N VAL A 44 -48.83 -11.28 -1.11
CA VAL A 44 -47.44 -11.65 -1.46
C VAL A 44 -47.17 -11.61 -2.96
N LYS A 45 -48.14 -12.01 -3.81
CA LYS A 45 -47.97 -12.05 -5.26
C LYS A 45 -47.66 -10.67 -5.86
N ALA A 46 -48.40 -9.64 -5.41
CA ALA A 46 -48.17 -8.26 -5.86
C ALA A 46 -46.79 -7.74 -5.41
N THR A 47 -46.37 -8.10 -4.19
CA THR A 47 -45.08 -7.70 -3.63
C THR A 47 -43.91 -8.32 -4.41
N ILE A 48 -44.01 -9.59 -4.82
CA ILE A 48 -43.00 -10.23 -5.66
C ILE A 48 -42.85 -9.49 -6.99
N ILE A 49 -43.96 -9.16 -7.65
CA ILE A 49 -43.94 -8.40 -8.93
C ILE A 49 -43.30 -7.03 -8.71
N PHE A 50 -43.65 -6.33 -7.64
CA PHE A 50 -43.03 -5.05 -7.27
C PHE A 50 -41.51 -5.18 -7.10
N ASN A 51 -41.03 -6.18 -6.36
CA ASN A 51 -39.60 -6.41 -6.15
C ASN A 51 -38.85 -6.75 -7.45
N VAL A 52 -39.48 -7.52 -8.36
CA VAL A 52 -38.89 -7.78 -9.69
C VAL A 52 -38.71 -6.47 -10.45
N ILE A 53 -39.74 -5.62 -10.49
CA ILE A 53 -39.68 -4.32 -11.17
C ILE A 53 -38.62 -3.42 -10.53
N LEU A 54 -38.61 -3.31 -9.20
CA LEU A 54 -37.66 -2.49 -8.48
C LEU A 54 -36.21 -2.97 -8.71
N ALA A 55 -35.98 -4.28 -8.67
CA ALA A 55 -34.67 -4.86 -8.94
C ALA A 55 -34.22 -4.62 -10.39
N LEU A 56 -35.12 -4.68 -11.37
CA LEU A 56 -34.82 -4.34 -12.77
C LEU A 56 -34.42 -2.87 -12.90
N VAL A 57 -35.18 -1.95 -12.28
CA VAL A 57 -34.91 -0.51 -12.30
C VAL A 57 -33.57 -0.21 -11.64
N ALA A 58 -33.33 -0.76 -10.44
CA ALA A 58 -32.07 -0.59 -9.72
C ALA A 58 -30.87 -1.14 -10.52
N ASN A 59 -31.02 -2.32 -11.15
CA ASN A 59 -29.99 -2.93 -11.98
C ASN A 59 -29.70 -2.10 -13.24
N PHE A 60 -30.73 -1.52 -13.85
CA PHE A 60 -30.61 -0.62 -14.98
C PHE A 60 -29.84 0.65 -14.60
N PHE A 61 -30.20 1.30 -13.51
CA PHE A 61 -29.48 2.50 -13.04
C PHE A 61 -28.04 2.18 -12.62
N TYR A 62 -27.80 1.11 -11.86
CA TYR A 62 -26.46 0.75 -11.41
C TYR A 62 -25.50 0.54 -12.59
N ASN A 63 -25.91 -0.23 -13.59
CA ASN A 63 -25.05 -0.50 -14.74
C ASN A 63 -25.03 0.65 -15.76
N GLY A 64 -26.14 1.37 -15.93
CA GLY A 64 -26.22 2.55 -16.79
C GLY A 64 -25.33 3.69 -16.29
N LEU A 65 -25.32 3.94 -14.98
CA LEU A 65 -24.48 4.98 -14.36
C LEU A 65 -23.00 4.60 -14.39
N LYS A 66 -22.68 3.31 -14.18
CA LYS A 66 -21.31 2.79 -14.30
C LYS A 66 -20.74 3.10 -15.68
N ASN A 67 -21.49 2.86 -16.75
CA ASN A 67 -21.07 3.13 -18.12
C ASN A 67 -21.00 4.64 -18.48
N ALA A 68 -21.67 5.51 -17.71
CA ALA A 68 -21.65 6.97 -17.89
C ALA A 68 -20.51 7.67 -17.12
N THR A 69 -19.80 6.97 -16.21
CA THR A 69 -18.63 7.54 -15.51
C THR A 69 -17.35 7.42 -16.33
N PRO A 70 -16.44 8.42 -16.28
CA PRO A 70 -15.18 8.41 -17.04
C PRO A 70 -14.23 7.24 -16.69
N ASN A 71 -14.46 6.55 -15.58
CA ASN A 71 -13.72 5.34 -15.19
C ASN A 71 -14.43 4.01 -15.55
N GLY A 72 -15.69 4.03 -15.99
CA GLY A 72 -16.45 2.82 -16.33
C GLY A 72 -16.27 2.35 -17.78
N SER A 73 -15.81 3.23 -18.68
CA SER A 73 -15.56 2.93 -20.10
C SER A 73 -14.18 2.29 -20.37
N ASN A 74 -13.28 2.24 -19.38
CA ASN A 74 -11.92 1.73 -19.57
C ASN A 74 -11.81 0.19 -19.64
N GLY A 75 -12.93 -0.55 -19.54
CA GLY A 75 -12.95 -2.01 -19.62
C GLY A 75 -13.09 -2.60 -21.03
N ASN A 76 -13.58 -1.83 -22.01
CA ASN A 76 -13.92 -2.35 -23.34
C ASN A 76 -12.98 -1.92 -24.48
N ASN A 77 -11.83 -1.32 -24.16
CA ASN A 77 -10.78 -1.09 -25.15
C ASN A 77 -9.78 -2.24 -25.14
N GLY A 78 -10.03 -3.25 -25.99
CA GLY A 78 -8.94 -4.01 -26.58
C GLY A 78 -9.00 -5.53 -26.52
N ASN A 79 -10.12 -6.19 -26.85
CA ASN A 79 -10.08 -7.56 -27.39
C ASN A 79 -11.34 -7.90 -28.21
N ASN A 80 -11.39 -7.39 -29.45
CA ASN A 80 -12.39 -7.73 -30.47
C ASN A 80 -12.14 -9.13 -31.08
N SER A 81 -12.06 -10.19 -30.28
CA SER A 81 -11.83 -11.54 -30.85
C SER A 81 -12.53 -12.70 -30.12
N LEU A 82 -13.69 -12.48 -29.49
CA LEU A 82 -14.60 -13.57 -29.05
C LEU A 82 -16.04 -13.06 -28.81
N GLY A 83 -16.67 -12.56 -29.88
CA GLY A 83 -17.92 -11.79 -29.84
C GLY A 83 -19.19 -12.48 -29.33
N VAL A 84 -19.17 -13.78 -29.03
CA VAL A 84 -20.32 -14.49 -28.41
C VAL A 84 -20.06 -14.77 -26.94
N LEU A 85 -18.81 -15.08 -26.56
CA LEU A 85 -18.45 -15.36 -25.17
C LEU A 85 -18.45 -14.08 -24.33
N SER A 86 -18.04 -12.92 -24.88
CA SER A 86 -18.11 -11.65 -24.15
C SER A 86 -19.56 -11.24 -23.82
N ILE A 87 -20.48 -11.39 -24.76
CA ILE A 87 -21.91 -11.11 -24.56
C ILE A 87 -22.50 -12.03 -23.49
N PHE A 88 -22.12 -13.31 -23.50
CA PHE A 88 -22.57 -14.28 -22.49
C PHE A 88 -22.10 -13.90 -21.07
N PHE A 89 -20.83 -13.49 -20.92
CA PHE A 89 -20.31 -13.01 -19.64
C PHE A 89 -20.98 -11.71 -19.17
N GLU A 90 -21.28 -10.80 -20.09
CA GLU A 90 -22.03 -9.59 -19.77
C GLU A 90 -23.45 -9.92 -19.28
N ILE A 91 -24.20 -10.78 -20.00
CA ILE A 91 -25.55 -11.20 -19.60
C ILE A 91 -25.53 -11.89 -18.22
N ILE A 92 -24.56 -12.78 -17.97
CA ILE A 92 -24.40 -13.42 -16.65
C ILE A 92 -24.16 -12.37 -15.57
N TYR A 93 -23.31 -11.37 -15.84
CA TYR A 93 -23.04 -10.31 -14.89
C TYR A 93 -24.32 -9.49 -14.59
N TYR A 94 -25.07 -9.06 -15.62
CA TYR A 94 -26.33 -8.33 -15.46
C TYR A 94 -27.38 -9.14 -14.70
N PHE A 95 -27.46 -10.45 -14.97
CA PHE A 95 -28.37 -11.34 -14.28
C PHE A 95 -27.95 -11.56 -12.82
N SER A 96 -26.66 -11.69 -12.55
CA SER A 96 -26.10 -11.83 -11.20
C SER A 96 -26.34 -10.59 -10.35
N THR A 97 -26.16 -9.39 -10.90
CA THR A 97 -26.44 -8.13 -10.19
C THR A 97 -27.93 -7.96 -9.93
N PHE A 98 -28.79 -8.25 -10.91
CA PHE A 98 -30.25 -8.29 -10.73
C PHE A 98 -30.65 -9.25 -9.60
N LEU A 99 -30.16 -10.49 -9.65
CA LEU A 99 -30.49 -11.53 -8.67
C LEU A 99 -30.05 -11.12 -7.27
N THR A 100 -28.88 -10.48 -7.14
CA THR A 100 -28.38 -9.98 -5.85
C THR A 100 -29.32 -8.93 -5.27
N VAL A 101 -29.71 -7.92 -6.07
CA VAL A 101 -30.64 -6.87 -5.61
C VAL A 101 -32.00 -7.48 -5.26
N PHE A 102 -32.52 -8.37 -6.10
CA PHE A 102 -33.79 -9.05 -5.86
C PHE A 102 -33.78 -9.87 -4.56
N ILE A 103 -32.71 -10.63 -4.30
CA ILE A 103 -32.55 -11.40 -3.06
C ILE A 103 -32.53 -10.48 -1.84
N VAL A 104 -31.81 -9.35 -1.90
CA VAL A 104 -31.75 -8.39 -0.79
C VAL A 104 -33.14 -7.82 -0.49
N LEU A 105 -33.89 -7.42 -1.52
CA LEU A 105 -35.28 -6.93 -1.36
C LEU A 105 -36.19 -8.01 -0.79
N PHE A 106 -36.09 -9.24 -1.30
CA PHE A 106 -36.91 -10.36 -0.86
C PHE A 106 -36.65 -10.73 0.61
N ILE A 107 -35.39 -10.77 1.03
CA ILE A 107 -35.01 -10.98 2.43
C ILE A 107 -35.58 -9.86 3.29
N THR A 108 -35.50 -8.62 2.83
CA THR A 108 -36.02 -7.47 3.60
C THR A 108 -37.53 -7.57 3.79
N ASP A 109 -38.27 -7.86 2.72
CA ASP A 109 -39.73 -7.95 2.75
C ASP A 109 -40.26 -9.17 3.49
N PHE A 110 -39.46 -10.24 3.64
CA PHE A 110 -39.84 -11.40 4.46
C PHE A 110 -40.17 -11.02 5.91
N GLY A 111 -39.47 -10.05 6.50
CA GLY A 111 -39.79 -9.56 7.85
C GLY A 111 -41.11 -8.81 7.91
N PHE A 112 -41.38 -7.96 6.90
CA PHE A 112 -42.65 -7.26 6.78
C PHE A 112 -43.82 -8.22 6.53
N TYR A 113 -43.59 -9.29 5.79
CA TYR A 113 -44.55 -10.37 5.63
C TYR A 113 -44.95 -10.98 6.99
N LEU A 114 -43.98 -11.31 7.83
CA LEU A 114 -44.27 -11.84 9.17
C LEU A 114 -45.09 -10.86 10.03
N LEU A 115 -44.83 -9.56 9.91
CA LEU A 115 -45.61 -8.52 10.60
C LEU A 115 -47.05 -8.43 10.08
N VAL A 116 -47.26 -8.49 8.76
CA VAL A 116 -48.60 -8.46 8.16
C VAL A 116 -49.40 -9.72 8.50
N VAL A 117 -48.75 -10.90 8.48
CA VAL A 117 -49.39 -12.14 8.94
C VAL A 117 -49.84 -11.99 10.39
N TYR A 118 -48.98 -11.50 11.27
CA TYR A 118 -49.34 -11.24 12.65
C TYR A 118 -50.53 -10.29 12.79
N GLN A 119 -50.57 -9.19 12.02
CA GLN A 119 -51.71 -8.26 12.06
C GLN A 119 -53.02 -8.88 11.57
N LYS A 120 -52.96 -9.76 10.57
CA LYS A 120 -54.16 -10.40 9.99
C LYS A 120 -54.67 -11.59 10.79
N THR A 121 -53.77 -12.37 11.40
CA THR A 121 -54.12 -13.65 12.04
C THR A 121 -53.91 -13.66 13.55
N ASN A 122 -53.27 -12.62 14.11
CA ASN A 122 -52.84 -12.53 15.50
C ASN A 122 -51.89 -13.65 15.95
N GLN A 123 -51.25 -14.36 14.99
CA GLN A 123 -50.27 -15.41 15.25
C GLN A 123 -48.86 -14.90 14.92
N PHE A 124 -47.97 -14.87 15.90
CA PHE A 124 -46.58 -14.44 15.72
C PHE A 124 -45.62 -15.63 15.82
N ASN A 125 -44.72 -15.78 14.85
CA ASN A 125 -43.63 -16.75 14.94
C ASN A 125 -42.33 -16.02 15.31
N PRO A 126 -41.94 -16.01 16.60
CA PRO A 126 -40.76 -15.27 17.06
C PRO A 126 -39.47 -15.80 16.45
N LEU A 127 -39.37 -17.11 16.21
CA LEU A 127 -38.17 -17.73 15.69
C LEU A 127 -37.83 -17.20 14.29
N TYR A 128 -38.79 -17.21 13.36
CA TYR A 128 -38.57 -16.69 12.01
C TYR A 128 -38.26 -15.19 12.01
N PHE A 129 -38.90 -14.43 12.90
CA PHE A 129 -38.64 -13.00 13.03
C PHE A 129 -37.21 -12.72 13.53
N TYR A 130 -36.75 -13.46 14.55
CA TYR A 130 -35.38 -13.30 15.05
C TYR A 130 -34.32 -13.75 14.03
N LEU A 131 -34.57 -14.83 13.28
CA LEU A 131 -33.68 -15.23 12.18
C LEU A 131 -33.59 -14.17 11.09
N TRP A 132 -34.72 -13.58 10.70
CA TRP A 132 -34.75 -12.48 9.75
C TRP A 132 -33.96 -11.26 10.27
N LEU A 133 -34.20 -10.85 11.51
CA LEU A 133 -33.53 -9.70 12.13
C LEU A 133 -32.02 -9.94 12.26
N PHE A 134 -31.61 -11.16 12.62
CA PHE A 134 -30.20 -11.55 12.64
C PHE A 134 -29.57 -11.56 11.24
N THR A 135 -30.30 -11.99 10.22
CA THR A 135 -29.81 -11.95 8.82
C THR A 135 -29.60 -10.52 8.35
N LEU A 136 -30.53 -9.61 8.67
CA LEU A 136 -30.51 -8.24 8.18
C LEU A 136 -29.51 -7.34 8.94
N PHE A 137 -29.41 -7.49 10.27
CA PHE A 137 -28.56 -6.65 11.10
C PHE A 137 -27.40 -7.41 11.74
N GLY A 138 -27.64 -8.64 12.21
CA GLY A 138 -26.64 -9.45 12.89
C GLY A 138 -25.46 -9.85 12.00
N LEU A 139 -25.72 -10.36 10.79
CA LEU A 139 -24.67 -10.77 9.86
C LEU A 139 -23.76 -9.60 9.42
N PRO A 140 -24.28 -8.42 9.00
CA PRO A 140 -23.42 -7.28 8.70
C PRO A 140 -22.58 -6.83 9.91
N VAL A 141 -23.19 -6.72 11.09
CA VAL A 141 -22.47 -6.33 12.32
C VAL A 141 -21.37 -7.34 12.63
N LEU A 142 -21.65 -8.63 12.53
CA LEU A 142 -20.69 -9.70 12.77
C LEU A 142 -19.55 -9.69 11.73
N TYR A 143 -19.88 -9.45 10.45
CA TYR A 143 -18.87 -9.29 9.39
C TYR A 143 -17.90 -8.14 9.70
N PHE A 144 -18.41 -6.97 10.04
CA PHE A 144 -17.56 -5.82 10.40
C PHE A 144 -16.80 -6.05 11.70
N ALA A 145 -17.43 -6.65 12.72
CA ALA A 145 -16.76 -7.00 13.97
C ALA A 145 -15.58 -7.95 13.74
N ILE A 146 -15.74 -8.98 12.89
CA ILE A 146 -14.66 -9.90 12.50
C ILE A 146 -13.56 -9.15 11.75
N LYS A 147 -13.91 -8.29 10.78
CA LYS A 147 -12.93 -7.50 10.02
C LYS A 147 -12.11 -6.57 10.92
N ILE A 148 -12.79 -5.84 11.81
CA ILE A 148 -12.17 -4.94 12.79
C ILE A 148 -11.28 -5.72 13.76
N SER A 149 -11.77 -6.85 14.27
CA SER A 149 -11.00 -7.72 15.17
C SER A 149 -9.74 -8.25 14.50
N ASN A 150 -9.85 -8.74 13.26
CA ASN A 150 -8.71 -9.19 12.48
C ASN A 150 -7.70 -8.06 12.22
N TYR A 151 -8.19 -6.86 11.90
CA TYR A 151 -7.33 -5.68 11.74
C TYR A 151 -6.52 -5.40 13.00
N TYR A 152 -7.19 -5.29 14.16
CA TYR A 152 -6.52 -5.02 15.43
C TYR A 152 -5.59 -6.14 15.87
N TYR A 153 -5.99 -7.40 15.65
CA TYR A 153 -5.15 -8.55 15.92
C TYR A 153 -3.85 -8.51 15.12
N ILE A 154 -3.92 -8.22 13.81
CA ILE A 154 -2.70 -8.14 13.00
C ILE A 154 -1.87 -6.90 13.37
N LYS A 155 -2.50 -5.75 13.64
CA LYS A 155 -1.82 -4.56 14.14
C LYS A 155 -1.04 -4.82 15.42
N TRP A 156 -1.67 -5.50 16.38
CA TRP A 156 -1.03 -5.90 17.63
C TRP A 156 0.18 -6.82 17.37
N ARG A 157 0.01 -7.84 16.51
CA ARG A 157 1.12 -8.71 16.12
C ARG A 157 2.26 -7.94 15.45
N GLN A 158 1.95 -6.93 14.63
CA GLN A 158 2.95 -6.08 13.99
C GLN A 158 3.70 -5.22 15.02
N ALA A 159 2.98 -4.58 15.94
CA ALA A 159 3.56 -3.77 17.02
C ALA A 159 4.52 -4.58 17.92
N VAL A 160 4.25 -5.87 18.13
CA VAL A 160 5.11 -6.78 18.89
C VAL A 160 6.27 -7.32 18.05
N ALA A 161 6.09 -7.49 16.73
CA ALA A 161 7.05 -8.16 15.85
C ALA A 161 8.04 -7.23 15.14
N TYR A 162 7.74 -5.93 15.05
CA TYR A 162 8.52 -4.96 14.29
C TYR A 162 8.78 -3.69 15.10
N VAL A 163 9.88 -3.02 14.77
CA VAL A 163 10.27 -1.69 15.26
C VAL A 163 10.17 -0.71 14.11
N THR A 164 9.52 0.41 14.37
CA THR A 164 9.44 1.54 13.45
C THR A 164 10.72 2.37 13.51
N LEU A 165 11.29 2.75 12.36
CA LEU A 165 12.39 3.69 12.29
C LEU A 165 12.32 4.54 11.04
N ILE A 166 12.96 5.71 11.07
CA ILE A 166 13.17 6.52 9.88
C ILE A 166 14.52 6.11 9.28
N LEU A 167 14.51 5.63 8.04
CA LEU A 167 15.73 5.33 7.29
C LEU A 167 16.00 6.48 6.35
N ASP A 168 17.12 7.17 6.59
CA ASP A 168 17.69 8.18 5.73
C ASP A 168 18.81 7.52 4.91
N VAL A 169 18.70 7.52 3.59
CA VAL A 169 19.77 7.06 2.69
C VAL A 169 20.40 8.29 2.05
N LYS A 170 21.72 8.37 2.11
CA LYS A 170 22.53 9.41 1.48
C LYS A 170 23.63 8.78 0.63
N HIS A 171 24.08 9.51 -0.37
CA HIS A 171 25.30 9.21 -1.10
C HIS A 171 26.07 10.51 -1.31
N ASP A 172 27.32 10.42 -1.76
CA ASP A 172 28.07 11.62 -2.15
C ASP A 172 27.37 12.32 -3.33
N LEU A 173 27.36 13.66 -3.35
CA LEU A 173 26.66 14.47 -4.36
C LEU A 173 27.01 14.08 -5.81
N GLU A 174 28.25 13.70 -6.05
CA GLU A 174 28.72 13.29 -7.38
C GLU A 174 28.57 11.78 -7.63
N LEU A 175 28.26 10.98 -6.59
CA LEU A 175 28.04 9.54 -6.72
C LEU A 175 26.57 9.25 -7.05
N ILE A 176 26.22 9.34 -8.33
CA ILE A 176 24.86 9.10 -8.79
C ILE A 176 24.55 7.61 -8.68
N CYS A 177 23.59 7.26 -7.83
CA CYS A 177 23.21 5.89 -7.52
C CYS A 177 21.70 5.64 -7.59
N CYS A 178 21.34 4.41 -7.97
CA CYS A 178 20.00 3.85 -7.86
C CYS A 178 20.01 2.74 -6.81
N VAL A 179 19.29 2.91 -5.70
CA VAL A 179 19.11 1.83 -4.73
C VAL A 179 17.91 0.99 -5.14
N ASP A 180 18.13 -0.28 -5.48
CA ASP A 180 17.05 -1.17 -5.93
C ASP A 180 16.25 -1.74 -4.75
N ASN A 181 16.96 -2.10 -3.67
CA ASN A 181 16.39 -2.87 -2.58
C ASN A 181 17.20 -2.68 -1.29
N ILE A 182 16.50 -2.44 -0.19
CA ILE A 182 17.03 -2.50 1.16
C ILE A 182 16.16 -3.47 1.96
N GLN A 183 16.78 -4.46 2.58
CA GLN A 183 16.08 -5.43 3.43
C GLN A 183 16.75 -5.58 4.79
N PHE A 184 15.93 -5.55 5.83
CA PHE A 184 16.33 -5.96 7.17
C PHE A 184 15.72 -7.33 7.42
N VAL A 185 16.57 -8.29 7.79
CA VAL A 185 16.20 -9.69 7.96
C VAL A 185 16.51 -10.10 9.39
N ASN A 186 15.60 -10.85 9.99
CA ASN A 186 15.87 -11.69 11.16
C ASN A 186 15.91 -13.14 10.67
N THR A 187 17.10 -13.75 10.64
CA THR A 187 17.27 -15.12 10.12
C THR A 187 16.63 -16.18 11.01
N LEU A 188 16.61 -15.98 12.33
CA LEU A 188 16.02 -16.91 13.31
C LEU A 188 14.50 -16.99 13.14
N ASN A 189 13.84 -15.83 13.12
CA ASN A 189 12.37 -15.73 13.03
C ASN A 189 11.83 -15.72 11.61
N ARG A 190 12.71 -15.72 10.60
CA ARG A 190 12.39 -15.67 9.16
C ARG A 190 11.44 -14.54 8.79
N LYS A 191 11.57 -13.41 9.48
CA LYS A 191 10.85 -12.17 9.18
C LYS A 191 11.78 -11.25 8.42
N SER A 192 11.25 -10.56 7.43
CA SER A 192 11.97 -9.55 6.69
C SER A 192 11.12 -8.32 6.47
N SER A 193 11.78 -7.20 6.31
CA SER A 193 11.19 -5.98 5.80
C SER A 193 11.83 -5.69 4.46
N ASN A 194 11.04 -5.64 3.40
CA ASN A 194 11.52 -5.39 2.06
C ASN A 194 11.09 -3.99 1.64
N PHE A 195 12.07 -3.14 1.38
CA PHE A 195 11.85 -1.77 0.89
C PHE A 195 12.42 -1.70 -0.52
N LYS A 196 11.51 -1.68 -1.50
CA LYS A 196 11.86 -1.28 -2.86
C LYS A 196 11.82 0.23 -2.92
N ILE A 197 12.98 0.84 -3.05
CA ILE A 197 13.08 2.29 -3.23
C ILE A 197 12.84 2.55 -4.72
N ASN A 198 11.62 2.96 -5.06
CA ASN A 198 11.27 3.34 -6.43
C ASN A 198 11.69 4.79 -6.76
N ASN A 199 12.25 5.52 -5.79
CA ASN A 199 12.67 6.91 -5.94
C ASN A 199 14.15 6.99 -6.34
N TYR A 200 14.38 7.30 -7.61
CA TYR A 200 15.67 7.70 -8.20
C TYR A 200 15.93 9.18 -7.91
N LEU A 201 17.16 9.61 -7.59
CA LEU A 201 17.39 11.04 -7.32
C LEU A 201 17.33 11.91 -8.55
N ASP A 202 17.05 13.19 -8.28
CA ASP A 202 17.36 14.31 -9.15
C ASP A 202 18.87 14.63 -9.01
N TYR A 203 19.60 14.69 -10.12
CA TYR A 203 20.99 15.17 -10.15
C TYR A 203 21.01 16.69 -10.24
N TYR A 204 21.91 17.32 -9.48
CA TYR A 204 22.13 18.77 -9.53
C TYR A 204 23.58 19.03 -9.91
N SER A 205 23.81 19.79 -10.99
CA SER A 205 25.18 20.15 -11.37
C SER A 205 25.80 21.08 -10.33
N PRO A 206 27.13 21.10 -10.16
CA PRO A 206 27.82 21.99 -9.24
C PRO A 206 27.42 23.47 -9.41
N GLN A 207 27.28 23.93 -10.66
CA GLN A 207 26.80 25.27 -11.00
C GLN A 207 25.37 25.54 -10.48
N THR A 208 24.50 24.52 -10.52
CA THR A 208 23.12 24.63 -10.01
C THR A 208 23.10 24.66 -8.48
N ILE A 209 24.04 23.95 -7.83
CA ILE A 209 24.21 23.93 -6.37
C ILE A 209 24.82 25.25 -5.86
N GLU A 210 25.64 25.93 -6.65
CA GLU A 210 26.21 27.25 -6.30
C GLU A 210 25.17 28.38 -6.34
N VAL A 211 24.20 28.30 -7.25
CA VAL A 211 23.09 29.27 -7.35
C VAL A 211 22.02 29.03 -6.26
N MET A 212 21.96 27.80 -5.74
CA MET A 212 20.98 27.37 -4.73
C MET A 212 21.63 27.23 -3.35
N ASP A 213 20.85 26.96 -2.29
CA ASP A 213 21.39 26.76 -0.95
C ASP A 213 22.26 25.49 -0.87
N LYS A 214 23.58 25.67 -1.01
CA LYS A 214 24.60 24.62 -0.97
C LYS A 214 24.45 23.68 0.24
N ILE A 215 24.03 24.21 1.39
CA ILE A 215 23.89 23.43 2.63
C ILE A 215 22.68 22.49 2.52
N TYR A 216 21.58 22.96 1.92
CA TYR A 216 20.36 22.18 1.74
C TYR A 216 20.58 20.97 0.81
N TYR A 217 21.18 21.20 -0.36
CA TYR A 217 21.36 20.13 -1.37
C TYR A 217 22.43 19.12 -0.96
N THR A 218 23.49 19.55 -0.28
CA THR A 218 24.52 18.65 0.27
C THR A 218 23.95 17.70 1.33
N ASN A 219 22.95 18.17 2.09
CA ASN A 219 22.36 17.38 3.18
C ASN A 219 21.07 16.64 2.79
N LYS A 220 20.61 16.80 1.55
CA LYS A 220 19.34 16.21 1.08
C LYS A 220 19.45 14.68 1.05
N ALA A 221 18.53 14.04 1.74
CA ALA A 221 18.37 12.59 1.72
C ALA A 221 17.90 12.12 0.34
N VAL A 222 18.51 11.04 -0.16
CA VAL A 222 18.05 10.27 -1.33
C VAL A 222 16.67 9.69 -1.06
N PHE A 223 16.54 9.15 0.14
CA PHE A 223 15.38 8.43 0.60
C PHE A 223 15.24 8.72 2.08
N ARG A 224 14.05 9.16 2.50
CA ARG A 224 13.73 9.34 3.91
C ARG A 224 12.32 8.88 4.15
N GLU A 225 12.18 7.63 4.56
CA GLU A 225 10.87 7.06 4.86
C GLU A 225 10.84 6.35 6.20
N LEU A 226 9.64 6.27 6.75
CA LEU A 226 9.33 5.48 7.93
C LEU A 226 9.22 4.02 7.51
N VAL A 227 10.15 3.21 7.99
CA VAL A 227 10.31 1.80 7.69
C VAL A 227 10.09 0.96 8.95
N GLN A 228 9.70 -0.29 8.78
CA GLN A 228 9.48 -1.23 9.88
C GLN A 228 10.43 -2.42 9.79
N ILE A 229 11.37 -2.53 10.72
CA ILE A 229 12.35 -3.62 10.75
C ILE A 229 11.89 -4.70 11.74
N PRO A 230 12.12 -6.00 11.48
CA PRO A 230 11.84 -7.05 12.47
C PRO A 230 12.59 -6.82 13.79
N PHE A 231 11.99 -7.19 14.93
CA PHE A 231 12.77 -7.31 16.17
C PHE A 231 13.92 -8.29 15.98
N ASP A 232 15.05 -8.01 16.65
CA ASP A 232 16.26 -8.83 16.59
C ASP A 232 16.74 -9.08 15.17
N THR A 233 16.61 -8.07 14.30
CA THR A 233 17.22 -8.08 12.98
C THR A 233 18.71 -8.35 13.12
N ASP A 234 19.22 -9.30 12.34
CA ASP A 234 20.60 -9.74 12.37
C ASP A 234 21.34 -9.51 11.05
N MET A 235 20.62 -9.23 9.95
CA MET A 235 21.22 -8.93 8.66
C MET A 235 20.57 -7.73 7.96
N LEU A 236 21.42 -6.92 7.32
CA LEU A 236 21.07 -5.89 6.36
C LEU A 236 21.49 -6.38 4.97
N LEU A 237 20.54 -6.46 4.05
CA LEU A 237 20.76 -6.77 2.65
C LEU A 237 20.49 -5.50 1.83
N ILE A 238 21.41 -5.11 0.97
CA ILE A 238 21.22 -3.94 0.12
C ILE A 238 21.81 -4.18 -1.27
N THR A 239 21.07 -3.76 -2.29
CA THR A 239 21.51 -3.78 -3.69
C THR A 239 21.31 -2.42 -4.34
N TRP A 240 22.33 -1.93 -5.04
CA TRP A 240 22.29 -0.64 -5.71
C TRP A 240 23.18 -0.63 -6.95
N PHE A 241 22.87 0.29 -7.86
CA PHE A 241 23.62 0.52 -9.09
C PHE A 241 24.24 1.91 -9.06
N SER A 242 25.55 2.00 -9.27
CA SER A 242 26.29 3.25 -9.41
C SER A 242 26.43 3.59 -10.89
N PHE A 243 25.89 4.74 -11.31
CA PHE A 243 25.97 5.19 -12.70
C PHE A 243 27.38 5.68 -13.06
N VAL A 244 28.10 6.24 -12.09
CA VAL A 244 29.48 6.76 -12.27
C VAL A 244 30.49 5.62 -12.44
N GLU A 245 30.32 4.57 -11.64
CA GLU A 245 31.21 3.40 -11.69
C GLU A 245 30.77 2.36 -12.72
N ASP A 246 29.54 2.51 -13.22
CA ASP A 246 28.88 1.57 -14.13
C ASP A 246 28.79 0.14 -13.58
N LYS A 247 28.51 0.03 -12.27
CA LYS A 247 28.57 -1.22 -11.51
C LYS A 247 27.36 -1.41 -10.61
N CYS A 248 26.94 -2.66 -10.47
CA CYS A 248 25.92 -3.07 -9.52
C CYS A 248 26.59 -3.74 -8.32
N TYR A 249 26.23 -3.31 -7.11
CA TYR A 249 26.75 -3.84 -5.87
C TYR A 249 25.65 -4.51 -5.06
N SER A 250 26.03 -5.55 -4.33
CA SER A 250 25.22 -6.20 -3.32
C SER A 250 26.02 -6.39 -2.04
N ALA A 251 25.39 -6.09 -0.91
CA ALA A 251 25.98 -6.28 0.40
C ALA A 251 25.05 -7.10 1.29
N GLU A 252 25.64 -8.08 1.99
CA GLU A 252 25.01 -8.81 3.09
C GLU A 252 25.83 -8.54 4.35
N ILE A 253 25.30 -7.74 5.27
CA ILE A 253 26.06 -7.20 6.40
C ILE A 253 25.37 -7.56 7.72
N PRO A 254 26.10 -8.07 8.74
CA PRO A 254 25.56 -8.25 10.07
C PRO A 254 25.01 -6.94 10.65
N PHE A 255 23.76 -6.97 11.11
CA PHE A 255 23.07 -5.79 11.62
C PHE A 255 23.10 -5.75 13.16
N PRO A 256 23.67 -4.69 13.78
CA PRO A 256 23.83 -4.64 15.22
C PRO A 256 22.57 -4.12 15.92
N PHE A 257 21.45 -4.84 15.85
CA PHE A 257 20.16 -4.41 16.42
C PHE A 257 20.23 -4.06 17.91
N LYS A 258 21.05 -4.79 18.68
CA LYS A 258 21.26 -4.53 20.12
C LYS A 258 21.87 -3.16 20.44
N LYS A 259 22.53 -2.52 19.47
CA LYS A 259 23.08 -1.14 19.63
C LYS A 259 22.00 -0.07 19.43
N LEU A 260 20.79 -0.43 19.00
CA LEU A 260 19.69 0.52 18.79
C LEU A 260 19.00 0.82 20.12
N LYS A 261 18.73 2.11 20.35
CA LYS A 261 17.91 2.54 21.49
C LYS A 261 16.44 2.46 21.10
N ILE A 262 15.77 1.43 21.61
CA ILE A 262 14.36 1.16 21.34
C ILE A 262 13.51 1.83 22.41
N GLU A 263 12.56 2.66 21.99
CA GLU A 263 11.62 3.37 22.84
C GLU A 263 10.18 2.96 22.47
N GLN A 264 9.24 3.10 23.40
CA GLN A 264 7.83 2.89 23.08
C GLN A 264 7.30 4.10 22.31
N GLU A 265 6.60 3.86 21.21
CA GLU A 265 6.03 4.91 20.37
C GLU A 265 5.03 5.73 21.21
N LYS A 266 5.28 7.04 21.34
CA LYS A 266 4.46 7.89 22.22
C LYS A 266 3.15 8.33 21.58
N TYR A 267 3.15 8.53 20.26
CA TYR A 267 2.05 9.11 19.49
C TYR A 267 1.53 8.18 18.39
N PRO A 268 0.29 8.35 17.90
CA PRO A 268 -0.74 9.25 18.41
C PRO A 268 -1.39 8.73 19.71
N GLU A 269 -1.79 9.64 20.60
CA GLU A 269 -2.38 9.29 21.90
C GLU A 269 -3.74 8.60 21.79
N SER A 270 -4.44 8.78 20.66
CA SER A 270 -5.71 8.13 20.36
C SER A 270 -5.62 6.60 20.25
N LYS A 271 -4.41 6.03 20.08
CA LYS A 271 -4.21 4.58 20.05
C LYS A 271 -4.01 4.01 21.45
N LEU A 272 -4.60 2.84 21.71
CA LEU A 272 -4.34 2.03 22.90
C LEU A 272 -2.83 1.77 23.06
N ARG A 273 -2.31 1.86 24.29
CA ARG A 273 -0.86 1.67 24.58
C ARG A 273 -0.30 0.36 24.04
N MET A 274 -1.09 -0.72 24.05
CA MET A 274 -0.70 -2.04 23.52
C MET A 274 -0.60 -2.09 21.99
N LEU A 275 -1.22 -1.13 21.29
CA LEU A 275 -1.16 -0.98 19.84
C LEU A 275 -0.12 0.07 19.41
N ARG A 276 0.43 0.82 20.36
CA ARG A 276 1.58 1.69 20.11
C ARG A 276 2.79 0.79 19.96
N GLY A 277 3.46 0.87 18.82
CA GLY A 277 4.59 0.02 18.52
C GLY A 277 5.81 0.41 19.34
N LYS A 278 6.96 -0.12 18.94
CA LYS A 278 8.24 0.43 19.38
C LYS A 278 8.87 1.18 18.24
N GLU A 279 9.58 2.24 18.58
CA GLU A 279 10.34 3.06 17.64
C GLU A 279 11.81 3.11 18.04
N THR A 280 12.69 3.37 17.08
CA THR A 280 14.08 3.72 17.35
C THR A 280 14.41 5.05 16.69
N LYS A 281 15.50 5.66 17.16
CA LYS A 281 16.06 6.86 16.53
C LYS A 281 16.35 6.58 15.03
N PRO A 282 16.26 7.62 14.18
CA PRO A 282 16.59 7.51 12.76
C PRO A 282 17.96 6.89 12.51
N LEU A 283 18.05 6.15 11.42
CA LEU A 283 19.29 5.57 10.91
C LEU A 283 19.67 6.26 9.61
N LEU A 284 20.95 6.59 9.47
CA LEU A 284 21.53 7.18 8.28
C LEU A 284 22.41 6.15 7.58
N LEU A 285 22.02 5.74 6.38
CA LEU A 285 22.78 4.87 5.51
C LEU A 285 23.49 5.73 4.46
N HIS A 286 24.81 5.78 4.51
CA HIS A 286 25.64 6.51 3.56
C HIS A 286 26.33 5.55 2.59
N ILE A 287 26.08 5.71 1.29
CA ILE A 287 26.71 4.96 0.19
C ILE A 287 27.84 5.81 -0.40
N TYR A 288 29.02 5.22 -0.56
CA TYR A 288 30.20 5.88 -1.12
C TYR A 288 30.90 4.99 -2.16
N LEU A 289 32.00 5.48 -2.74
CA LEU A 289 32.75 4.81 -3.82
C LEU A 289 33.14 3.37 -3.51
N ASN A 290 33.39 2.60 -4.57
CA ASN A 290 33.81 1.20 -4.57
C ASN A 290 32.81 0.28 -3.87
N GLY A 291 31.53 0.67 -3.96
CA GLY A 291 30.46 -0.02 -3.28
C GLY A 291 30.54 0.11 -1.75
N GLY A 292 31.16 1.15 -1.20
CA GLY A 292 31.25 1.36 0.24
C GLY A 292 29.92 1.76 0.89
N ILE A 293 29.67 1.28 2.10
CA ILE A 293 28.49 1.61 2.91
C ILE A 293 28.88 1.91 4.37
N LYS A 294 28.35 3.00 4.92
CA LYS A 294 28.37 3.29 6.36
C LYS A 294 26.94 3.44 6.88
N LEU A 295 26.67 2.91 8.08
CA LEU A 295 25.41 3.12 8.79
C LEU A 295 25.70 3.88 10.08
N PHE A 296 24.97 4.96 10.32
CA PHE A 296 25.05 5.77 11.52
C PHE A 296 23.71 5.81 12.24
N ASN A 297 23.75 6.03 13.56
CA ASN A 297 22.56 6.43 14.31
C ASN A 297 22.37 7.97 14.26
N LYS A 298 21.26 8.48 14.80
CA LYS A 298 20.99 9.94 14.91
C LYS A 298 22.09 10.74 15.62
N GLU A 299 22.85 10.12 16.52
CA GLU A 299 23.92 10.77 17.27
C GLU A 299 25.25 10.79 16.51
N GLY A 300 25.29 10.29 15.27
CA GLY A 300 26.50 10.22 14.46
C GLY A 300 27.40 9.01 14.78
N VAL A 301 26.96 8.10 15.65
CA VAL A 301 27.72 6.90 16.01
C VAL A 301 27.67 5.90 14.85
N LEU A 302 28.86 5.48 14.39
CA LEU A 302 29.04 4.48 13.36
C LEU A 302 28.61 3.08 13.87
N LEU A 303 27.60 2.51 13.23
CA LEU A 303 27.06 1.18 13.51
C LEU A 303 27.65 0.11 12.60
N ILE A 304 27.84 0.44 11.32
CA ILE A 304 28.37 -0.44 10.28
C ILE A 304 29.34 0.35 9.40
N ASP A 305 30.48 -0.23 9.06
CA ASP A 305 31.37 0.24 7.99
C ASP A 305 31.77 -0.94 7.13
N SER A 306 31.36 -0.93 5.86
CA SER A 306 31.71 -1.94 4.86
C SER A 306 32.28 -1.23 3.65
N ALA A 307 33.60 -1.29 3.46
CA ALA A 307 34.29 -0.49 2.46
C ALA A 307 34.24 -1.06 1.04
N ASN A 308 34.22 -2.39 0.89
CA ASN A 308 34.28 -3.06 -0.41
C ASN A 308 33.19 -4.15 -0.47
N ASN A 309 32.04 -3.80 -1.02
CA ASN A 309 30.95 -4.76 -1.21
C ASN A 309 31.05 -5.47 -2.57
N LYS A 310 30.40 -6.63 -2.66
CA LYS A 310 30.55 -7.52 -3.81
C LYS A 310 29.86 -6.93 -5.05
N GLU A 311 30.58 -6.87 -6.15
CA GLU A 311 30.01 -6.56 -7.47
C GLU A 311 29.16 -7.75 -7.95
N VAL A 312 27.98 -7.46 -8.49
CA VAL A 312 27.03 -8.45 -9.00
C VAL A 312 26.78 -8.19 -10.48
N PRO A 313 26.75 -9.22 -11.34
CA PRO A 313 26.45 -9.03 -12.75
C PRO A 313 25.05 -8.42 -12.93
N ILE A 314 24.95 -7.44 -13.81
CA ILE A 314 23.70 -6.82 -14.25
C ILE A 314 23.51 -7.06 -15.74
N SER A 315 22.28 -7.37 -16.15
CA SER A 315 21.97 -7.54 -17.57
C SER A 315 22.02 -6.20 -18.31
N LYS A 316 22.29 -6.22 -19.62
CA LYS A 316 22.27 -5.01 -20.44
C LYS A 316 20.88 -4.36 -20.45
N GLU A 317 19.84 -5.17 -20.52
CA GLU A 317 18.44 -4.72 -20.49
C GLU A 317 18.11 -4.01 -19.16
N ASP A 318 18.48 -4.59 -18.02
CA ASP A 318 18.23 -3.97 -16.71
C ASP A 318 18.99 -2.64 -16.55
N LYS A 319 20.22 -2.58 -17.06
CA LYS A 319 21.02 -1.35 -17.08
C LYS A 319 20.36 -0.27 -17.95
N GLU A 320 19.90 -0.62 -19.15
CA GLU A 320 19.17 0.31 -20.03
C GLU A 320 17.88 0.81 -19.38
N ILE A 321 17.11 -0.07 -18.74
CA ILE A 321 15.89 0.31 -18.02
C ILE A 321 16.21 1.31 -16.90
N LYS A 322 17.25 1.08 -16.11
CA LYS A 322 17.68 2.00 -15.04
C LYS A 322 18.11 3.36 -15.61
N LEU A 323 18.83 3.35 -16.72
CA LEU A 323 19.31 4.56 -17.40
C LEU A 323 18.16 5.36 -18.05
N LEU A 324 17.20 4.68 -18.68
CA LEU A 324 15.98 5.29 -19.23
C LEU A 324 15.13 5.94 -18.14
N ARG A 325 14.92 5.26 -17.00
CA ARG A 325 14.20 5.84 -15.85
C ARG A 325 14.91 7.07 -15.31
N PHE A 326 16.23 7.03 -15.19
CA PHE A 326 17.05 8.16 -14.76
C PHE A 326 16.93 9.35 -15.73
N ARG A 327 17.04 9.10 -17.04
CA ARG A 327 16.85 10.12 -18.10
C ARG A 327 15.46 10.75 -18.07
N HIS A 328 14.41 9.95 -17.94
CA HIS A 328 13.04 10.45 -17.90
C HIS A 328 12.86 11.47 -16.76
N ARG A 329 13.51 11.25 -15.60
CA ARG A 329 13.45 12.17 -14.46
C ARG A 329 14.26 13.45 -14.67
N LEU A 330 15.40 13.37 -15.38
CA LEU A 330 16.21 14.53 -15.76
C LEU A 330 15.53 15.44 -16.78
N ILE A 331 14.74 14.88 -17.70
CA ILE A 331 13.97 15.66 -18.68
C ILE A 331 12.98 16.61 -17.98
N PHE A 332 12.39 16.20 -16.84
CA PHE A 332 11.54 17.08 -16.02
C PHE A 332 12.32 18.21 -15.31
N SER A 333 13.64 18.13 -15.26
CA SER A 333 14.52 19.17 -14.70
C SER A 333 15.09 20.14 -15.76
N GLY A 334 14.72 19.97 -17.04
CA GLY A 334 15.08 20.89 -18.12
C GLY A 334 16.52 20.80 -18.63
N LYS A 335 17.30 19.81 -18.20
CA LYS A 335 18.69 19.59 -18.63
C LYS A 335 18.85 18.21 -19.27
N THR A 336 18.96 18.19 -20.59
CA THR A 336 19.41 17.03 -21.38
C THR A 336 20.86 17.26 -21.81
N GLU A 337 21.78 17.29 -20.85
CA GLU A 337 23.21 17.28 -21.13
C GLU A 337 23.67 15.83 -21.38
N ASP A 338 24.76 15.64 -22.13
CA ASP A 338 25.35 14.34 -22.43
C ASP A 338 25.85 13.63 -21.16
N LEU A 339 24.94 12.88 -20.52
CA LEU A 339 25.19 12.10 -19.31
C LEU A 339 26.48 11.26 -19.32
N PRO A 340 26.86 10.61 -20.43
CA PRO A 340 28.12 9.87 -20.49
C PRO A 340 29.36 10.76 -20.27
N GLU A 341 29.34 12.00 -20.75
CA GLU A 341 30.45 12.95 -20.56
C GLU A 341 30.53 13.40 -19.11
N ILE A 342 29.39 13.69 -18.47
CA ILE A 342 29.32 14.06 -17.06
C ILE A 342 29.84 12.92 -16.16
N PHE A 343 29.43 11.67 -16.42
CA PHE A 343 29.89 10.53 -15.64
C PHE A 343 31.41 10.33 -15.79
N ASN A 344 31.95 10.55 -17.00
CA ASN A 344 33.38 10.48 -17.25
C ASN A 344 34.16 11.64 -16.60
N GLU A 345 33.63 12.87 -16.61
CA GLU A 345 34.24 14.01 -15.90
C GLU A 345 34.32 13.71 -14.39
N ILE A 346 33.21 13.27 -13.79
CA ILE A 346 33.16 12.94 -12.36
C ILE A 346 34.21 11.87 -12.02
N LYS A 347 34.26 10.80 -12.81
CA LYS A 347 35.19 9.67 -12.62
C LYS A 347 36.66 10.10 -12.72
N THR A 348 36.99 10.99 -13.66
CA THR A 348 38.37 11.45 -13.88
C THR A 348 38.82 12.56 -12.94
N SER A 349 37.86 13.31 -12.36
CA SER A 349 38.16 14.48 -11.53
C SER A 349 38.79 14.17 -10.16
N GLY A 350 38.67 12.95 -9.64
CA GLY A 350 39.15 12.56 -8.30
C GLY A 350 38.47 13.30 -7.12
N ARG A 351 37.46 14.14 -7.39
CA ARG A 351 36.83 15.02 -6.38
C ARG A 351 36.14 14.25 -5.25
N ILE A 352 35.59 13.08 -5.56
CA ILE A 352 34.93 12.21 -4.58
C ILE A 352 35.96 11.57 -3.62
N GLU A 353 37.09 11.11 -4.14
CA GLU A 353 38.19 10.52 -3.34
C GLU A 353 38.81 11.55 -2.39
N ALA A 354 38.99 12.79 -2.88
CA ALA A 354 39.47 13.92 -2.09
C ALA A 354 38.51 14.30 -0.94
N ARG A 355 37.19 14.11 -1.12
CA ARG A 355 36.20 14.32 -0.05
C ARG A 355 36.22 13.20 0.98
N LEU A 356 36.25 11.95 0.53
CA LEU A 356 36.26 10.78 1.41
C LEU A 356 37.49 10.72 2.31
N SER A 357 38.65 11.16 1.82
CA SER A 357 39.89 11.22 2.62
C SER A 357 39.83 12.27 3.73
N ARG A 358 39.18 13.42 3.51
CA ARG A 358 38.95 14.45 4.53
C ARG A 358 38.02 13.99 5.64
N THR A 359 36.98 13.23 5.31
CA THR A 359 36.02 12.68 6.29
C THR A 359 36.62 11.55 7.15
N LYS A 360 37.78 10.98 6.79
CA LYS A 360 38.49 9.98 7.61
C LYS A 360 39.43 10.60 8.67
N GLN A 361 39.71 11.91 8.60
CA GLN A 361 40.65 12.60 9.50
C GLN A 361 39.96 13.29 10.70
N THR A 362 38.64 13.31 10.70
CA THR A 362 37.76 13.76 11.80
C THR A 362 37.06 12.56 12.40
#